data_AF-A0AA90H9T2-F1
#
_entry.id   AF-A0AA90H9T2-F1
#
_cell.length_a   1.000
_cell.length_b   1.000
_cell.length_c   1.000
_cell.angle_alpha   90.00
_cell.angle_beta   90.00
_cell.angle_gamma   90.00
#
_symmetry.space_group_name_H-M   'P 1'
#
loop_
_entity.id
_entity.type
_entity.pdbx_description
1 polymer ?
#
loop_
_entity_poly.entity_id
_entity_poly.type
_entity_poly.pdbx_seq_one_letter_code
_entity_poly.pdbx_strand_id
1 'polypeptide(L)'
;MQAAREKALLLRRRRSASMESLARGGQGADLTGILRSLPWRAAIPTVVDLLQASADPAAPFFVEIGEEILVDPAEAVTYASPLSLYRLPQDVSGAVGEDVDGDSSAVQDGPV
;
A
#
# COMPACT_ATOMS: atom_id res chain seq x y z
N MET A 1 -19.05 -2.26 -21.66
CA MET A 1 -17.87 -2.94 -21.08
C MET A 1 -16.70 -1.98 -20.85
N GLN A 2 -16.32 -1.12 -21.81
CA GLN A 2 -15.19 -0.17 -21.69
C GLN A 2 -15.36 0.87 -20.57
N ALA A 3 -16.54 1.52 -20.48
CA ALA A 3 -16.83 2.52 -19.45
C ALA A 3 -16.75 1.97 -18.00
N ALA A 4 -17.09 0.69 -17.79
CA ALA A 4 -16.99 0.06 -16.47
C ALA A 4 -15.52 -0.14 -16.04
N ARG A 5 -14.64 -0.49 -16.98
CA ARG A 5 -13.19 -0.64 -16.73
C ARG A 5 -12.54 0.70 -16.44
N GLU A 6 -12.89 1.73 -17.20
CA GLU A 6 -12.39 3.09 -16.99
C GLU A 6 -12.80 3.64 -15.62
N LYS A 7 -14.07 3.44 -15.24
CA LYS A 7 -14.55 3.80 -13.90
C LYS A 7 -13.81 3.04 -12.80
N ALA A 8 -13.54 1.74 -12.98
CA ALA A 8 -12.78 0.95 -12.03
C ALA A 8 -11.33 1.45 -11.88
N LEU A 9 -10.67 1.82 -12.98
CA LEU A 9 -9.33 2.40 -12.96
C LEU A 9 -9.28 3.75 -12.25
N LEU A 10 -10.27 4.63 -12.48
CA LEU A 10 -10.36 5.91 -11.78
C LEU A 10 -10.56 5.72 -10.28
N LEU A 11 -11.45 4.80 -9.88
CA LEU A 11 -11.68 4.47 -8.48
C LEU A 11 -10.43 3.88 -7.82
N ARG A 12 -9.67 3.06 -8.55
CA ARG A 12 -8.39 2.53 -8.08
C ARG A 12 -7.37 3.64 -7.86
N ARG A 13 -7.15 4.51 -8.86
CA ARG A 13 -6.23 5.66 -8.75
C ARG A 13 -6.57 6.58 -7.59
N ARG A 14 -7.86 6.89 -7.42
CA ARG A 14 -8.34 7.70 -6.29
C ARG A 14 -7.96 7.07 -4.96
N ARG A 15 -8.24 5.78 -4.76
CA ARG A 15 -7.92 5.05 -3.53
C ARG A 15 -6.41 5.04 -3.24
N SER A 16 -5.59 4.75 -4.25
CA SER A 16 -4.12 4.77 -4.08
C SER A 16 -3.59 6.16 -3.70
N ALA A 17 -4.10 7.23 -4.32
CA ALA A 17 -3.71 8.59 -3.97
C ALA A 17 -4.11 8.97 -2.54
N SER A 18 -5.28 8.52 -2.08
CA SER A 18 -5.71 8.70 -0.69
C SER A 18 -4.80 7.97 0.30
N MET A 19 -4.38 6.74 0.00
CA MET A 19 -3.43 6.00 0.84
C MET A 19 -2.06 6.67 0.91
N GLU A 20 -1.57 7.15 -0.23
CA GLU A 20 -0.30 7.88 -0.30
C GLU A 20 -0.33 9.14 0.59
N SER A 21 -1.44 9.89 0.53
CA SER A 21 -1.64 11.06 1.40
C SER A 21 -1.69 10.68 2.88
N LEU A 22 -2.32 9.56 3.23
CA LEU A 22 -2.44 9.10 4.63
C LEU A 22 -1.11 8.57 5.18
N ALA A 23 -0.31 7.91 4.34
CA ALA A 23 1.03 7.45 4.68
C ALA A 23 2.02 8.61 4.89
N ARG A 24 1.68 9.84 4.47
CA ARG A 24 2.53 11.05 4.56
C ARG A 24 3.95 10.81 4.00
N GLY A 25 4.07 9.96 2.98
CA GLY A 25 5.37 9.57 2.39
C GLY A 25 6.23 8.62 3.24
N GLY A 26 5.74 8.15 4.40
CA GLY A 26 6.42 7.19 5.26
C GLY A 26 6.22 5.72 4.85
N GLN A 27 6.91 4.82 5.56
CA GLN A 27 6.76 3.36 5.40
C GLN A 27 5.52 2.82 6.12
N GLY A 28 5.00 3.57 7.09
CA GLY A 28 3.72 3.28 7.72
C GLY A 28 3.18 4.47 8.50
N ALA A 29 1.89 4.43 8.78
CA ALA A 29 1.18 5.46 9.53
C ALA A 29 0.12 4.83 10.44
N ASP A 30 0.08 5.26 11.69
CA ASP A 30 -1.06 5.01 12.58
C ASP A 30 -2.23 5.91 12.14
N LEU A 31 -3.33 5.29 11.74
CA LEU A 31 -4.54 5.95 11.26
C LEU A 31 -5.57 6.15 12.37
N THR A 32 -5.38 5.53 13.54
CA THR A 32 -6.34 5.50 14.63
C THR A 32 -6.77 6.91 15.05
N GLY A 33 -5.81 7.80 15.33
CA GLY A 33 -6.11 9.18 15.71
C GLY A 33 -6.79 9.98 14.60
N ILE A 34 -6.40 9.74 13.33
CA ILE A 34 -7.00 10.39 12.17
C ILE A 34 -8.47 9.97 12.06
N LEU A 35 -8.75 8.67 12.09
CA LEU A 35 -10.11 8.13 11.95
C LEU A 35 -11.02 8.57 13.10
N ARG A 36 -10.50 8.61 14.34
CA ARG A 36 -11.25 9.11 15.50
C ARG A 36 -11.57 10.60 15.42
N SER A 37 -10.74 11.39 14.73
CA SER A 37 -11.01 12.82 14.53
C SER A 37 -12.08 13.11 13.48
N LEU A 38 -12.46 12.12 12.66
CA LEU A 38 -13.45 12.27 11.60
C LEU A 38 -14.87 12.04 12.14
N PRO A 39 -15.87 12.81 11.66
CA PRO A 39 -17.27 12.45 11.86
C PRO A 39 -17.54 11.04 11.31
N TRP A 40 -18.38 10.25 12.00
CA TRP A 40 -18.68 8.86 11.62
C TRP A 40 -19.04 8.67 10.13
N ARG A 41 -19.84 9.59 9.57
CA ARG A 41 -20.23 9.60 8.15
C ARG A 41 -19.04 9.70 7.17
N ALA A 42 -17.92 10.28 7.61
CA ALA A 42 -16.69 10.38 6.85
C ALA A 42 -15.70 9.25 7.20
N ALA A 43 -15.71 8.75 8.44
CA ALA A 43 -14.85 7.65 8.87
C ALA A 43 -15.15 6.33 8.14
N ILE A 44 -16.42 5.92 8.04
CA ILE A 44 -16.83 4.68 7.35
C ILE A 44 -16.29 4.58 5.93
N PRO A 45 -16.58 5.53 5.01
CA PRO A 45 -16.11 5.39 3.62
C PRO A 45 -14.59 5.40 3.53
N THR A 46 -13.90 6.11 4.44
CA THR A 46 -12.44 6.11 4.51
C THR A 46 -11.89 4.72 4.86
N VAL A 47 -12.46 4.06 5.87
CA VAL A 47 -12.09 2.68 6.24
C VAL A 47 -12.38 1.70 5.10
N VAL A 48 -13.53 1.82 4.44
CA VAL A 48 -13.87 0.96 3.30
C VAL A 48 -12.87 1.16 2.15
N ASP A 49 -12.53 2.40 1.81
CA ASP A 49 -11.55 2.70 0.76
C ASP A 49 -10.17 2.12 1.09
N LEU A 50 -9.74 2.22 2.35
CA LEU A 50 -8.50 1.63 2.86
C LEU A 50 -8.48 0.11 2.71
N LEU A 51 -9.54 -0.57 3.15
CA LEU A 51 -9.65 -2.03 3.05
C LEU A 51 -9.71 -2.51 1.61
N GLN A 52 -10.48 -1.83 0.75
CA GLN A 52 -10.57 -2.20 -0.65
C GLN A 52 -9.24 -1.98 -1.39
N ALA A 53 -8.45 -0.99 -0.97
CA ALA A 53 -7.15 -0.75 -1.55
C ALA A 53 -6.10 -1.74 -1.04
N SER A 54 -6.15 -2.12 0.23
CA SER A 54 -5.31 -3.20 0.78
C SER A 54 -5.63 -4.57 0.17
N ALA A 55 -6.86 -4.79 -0.29
CA ALA A 55 -7.28 -6.01 -0.98
C ALA A 55 -6.91 -6.03 -2.48
N ASP A 56 -6.44 -4.91 -3.04
CA ASP A 56 -6.00 -4.84 -4.43
C ASP A 56 -4.53 -5.29 -4.52
N PRO A 57 -4.23 -6.45 -5.12
CA PRO A 57 -2.86 -6.99 -5.17
C PRO A 57 -1.89 -6.10 -5.95
N ALA A 58 -2.40 -5.15 -6.74
CA ALA A 58 -1.57 -4.23 -7.49
C ALA A 58 -1.50 -2.83 -6.83
N ALA A 59 -2.04 -2.66 -5.62
CA ALA A 59 -1.78 -1.52 -4.76
C ALA A 59 -0.67 -1.89 -3.75
N PRO A 60 0.38 -1.06 -3.60
CA PRO A 60 1.53 -1.38 -2.74
C PRO A 60 1.27 -1.03 -1.27
N PHE A 61 0.09 -1.36 -0.75
CA PHE A 61 -0.33 -0.95 0.58
C PHE A 61 -0.99 -2.11 1.32
N PHE A 62 -0.70 -2.19 2.61
CA PHE A 62 -1.31 -3.13 3.52
C PHE A 62 -1.94 -2.39 4.69
N VAL A 63 -3.14 -2.77 5.06
CA VAL A 63 -3.85 -2.20 6.22
C VAL A 63 -3.98 -3.29 7.28
N GLU A 64 -3.51 -2.98 8.48
CA GLU A 64 -3.67 -3.82 9.67
C GLU A 64 -4.76 -3.24 10.55
N ILE A 65 -5.67 -4.09 11.01
CA ILE A 65 -6.63 -3.77 12.06
C ILE A 65 -6.17 -4.48 13.32
N GLY A 66 -5.87 -3.72 14.37
CA GLY A 66 -5.47 -4.27 15.66
C GLY A 66 -6.63 -4.97 16.37
N GLU A 67 -6.32 -6.01 17.13
CA GLU A 67 -7.31 -6.73 17.93
C GLU A 67 -7.70 -6.00 19.23
N GLU A 68 -6.92 -4.99 19.61
CA GLU A 68 -7.20 -4.20 20.80
C GLU A 68 -8.42 -3.30 20.62
N ILE A 69 -9.09 -3.02 21.73
CA ILE A 69 -10.31 -2.21 21.77
C ILE A 69 -9.99 -0.90 22.46
N LEU A 70 -10.16 0.21 21.74
CA LEU A 70 -10.03 1.53 22.31
C LEU A 70 -11.35 1.94 22.95
N VAL A 71 -11.29 2.28 24.23
CA VAL A 71 -12.44 2.78 25.00
C VAL A 71 -12.26 4.27 25.23
N ASP A 72 -13.21 5.07 24.76
CA ASP A 72 -13.30 6.49 25.10
C ASP A 72 -14.34 6.68 26.22
N PRO A 73 -13.91 7.05 27.44
CA PRO A 73 -14.84 7.27 28.55
C PRO A 73 -15.63 8.58 28.45
N ALA A 74 -15.25 9.50 27.55
CA ALA A 74 -15.93 10.79 27.37
C ALA A 74 -17.01 10.75 26.28
N GLU A 75 -17.02 9.74 25.41
CA GLU A 75 -18.03 9.54 24.37
C GLU A 75 -18.95 8.35 24.68
N ALA A 76 -20.08 8.25 23.98
CA ALA A 76 -20.97 7.09 24.05
C ALA A 76 -20.29 5.87 23.40
N VAL A 77 -19.36 5.25 24.13
CA VAL A 77 -18.60 4.03 23.82
C VAL A 77 -18.49 3.71 22.33
N THR A 78 -17.53 4.33 21.66
CA THR A 78 -17.16 3.99 20.29
C THR A 78 -16.04 2.95 20.34
N TYR A 79 -16.39 1.67 20.23
CA TYR A 79 -15.40 0.60 20.07
C TYR A 79 -14.70 0.75 18.72
N ALA A 80 -13.48 1.26 18.72
CA ALA A 80 -12.64 1.35 17.54
C ALA A 80 -11.37 0.53 17.73
N SER A 81 -11.18 -0.47 16.88
CA SER A 81 -9.89 -1.13 16.72
C SER A 81 -8.89 -0.14 16.12
N PRO A 82 -7.62 -0.13 16.56
CA PRO A 82 -6.58 0.65 15.90
C PRO A 82 -6.43 0.21 14.45
N LEU A 83 -6.09 1.16 13.59
CA LEU A 83 -5.77 0.89 12.20
C LEU A 83 -4.38 1.43 11.88
N SER A 84 -3.55 0.58 11.29
CA SER A 84 -2.24 0.93 10.79
C SER A 84 -2.19 0.72 9.28
N LEU A 85 -1.50 1.62 8.60
CA LEU A 85 -1.21 1.54 7.17
C LEU A 85 0.27 1.30 6.98
N TYR A 86 0.61 0.38 6.08
CA TYR A 86 1.98 0.06 5.70
C TYR A 86 2.15 0.12 4.19
N ARG A 87 3.31 0.56 3.74
CA ARG A 87 3.73 0.38 2.35
C ARG A 87 4.37 -0.98 2.20
N LEU A 88 3.93 -1.74 1.20
CA LEU A 88 4.59 -2.97 0.81
C LEU A 88 5.82 -2.65 -0.06
N PRO A 89 6.95 -3.32 0.13
CA PRO A 89 8.07 -3.26 -0.81
C PRO A 89 7.54 -3.58 -2.21
N GLN A 90 7.79 -2.70 -3.18
CA GLN A 90 7.55 -3.07 -4.57
C GLN A 90 8.69 -3.98 -4.98
N ASP A 91 8.40 -5.26 -5.20
CA ASP A 91 9.37 -6.16 -5.80
C ASP A 91 9.82 -5.53 -7.13
N VAL A 92 11.06 -5.08 -7.17
CA VAL A 92 11.72 -4.57 -8.37
C VAL A 92 12.09 -5.76 -9.27
N SER A 93 11.12 -6.63 -9.57
CA SER A 93 11.29 -7.75 -10.50
C SER A 93 11.27 -7.21 -11.93
N GLY A 94 12.33 -6.49 -12.29
CA GLY A 94 12.49 -5.88 -13.61
C GLY A 94 13.79 -5.11 -13.83
N ALA A 95 14.75 -5.13 -12.90
CA ALA A 95 16.09 -4.58 -13.11
C ALA A 95 17.13 -5.71 -13.05
N VAL A 96 16.99 -6.71 -13.92
CA VAL A 96 18.16 -7.50 -14.31
C VAL A 96 18.79 -6.73 -15.46
N GLY A 97 19.90 -6.06 -15.19
CA GLY A 97 20.78 -5.58 -16.23
C GLY A 97 21.26 -6.78 -17.04
N GLU A 98 20.75 -6.92 -18.26
CA GLU A 98 21.59 -7.34 -19.37
C GLU A 98 22.75 -6.34 -19.41
N ASP A 99 23.96 -6.81 -19.14
CA ASP A 99 25.24 -6.27 -19.60
C ASP A 99 26.38 -6.96 -18.82
N VAL A 100 26.68 -8.22 -19.16
CA VAL A 100 28.06 -8.72 -19.16
C VAL A 100 28.21 -9.62 -20.37
N ASP A 101 28.53 -9.00 -21.50
CA ASP A 101 29.21 -9.66 -22.61
C ASP A 101 30.54 -10.24 -22.08
N GLY A 102 30.50 -11.51 -21.71
CA GLY A 102 31.70 -12.30 -21.51
C GLY A 102 32.32 -12.59 -22.87
N ASP A 103 33.12 -11.66 -23.38
CA ASP A 103 33.98 -11.89 -24.54
C ASP A 103 34.87 -13.09 -24.28
N SER A 104 34.52 -14.17 -24.95
CA SER A 104 35.24 -15.43 -25.00
C SER A 104 36.21 -15.34 -26.17
N SER A 105 37.47 -15.04 -25.88
CA SER A 105 38.59 -15.25 -26.81
C SER A 105 39.73 -15.89 -26.01
N ALA A 106 39.73 -17.22 -25.91
CA ALA A 106 40.37 -18.14 -26.85
C ALA A 106 41.91 -18.08 -26.82
N VAL A 107 42.47 -19.06 -26.10
CA VAL A 107 43.69 -19.86 -26.41
C VAL A 107 44.80 -19.23 -27.26
N GLN A 108 46.00 -19.21 -26.68
CA GLN A 108 47.29 -19.48 -27.35
C GLN A 108 48.27 -20.01 -26.27
N ASP A 109 48.39 -21.33 -26.15
CA ASP A 109 49.46 -22.16 -26.74
C ASP A 109 50.88 -21.73 -26.30
N GLY A 110 51.47 -22.51 -25.38
CA GLY A 110 52.93 -22.61 -25.21
C GLY A 110 53.52 -23.44 -26.36
N PRO A 111 54.83 -23.34 -26.68
CA PRO A 111 55.87 -24.12 -25.98
C PRO A 111 57.23 -23.34 -25.94
N VAL A 112 58.40 -23.78 -25.45
CA VAL A 112 59.03 -25.06 -25.05
C VAL A 112 60.11 -24.73 -24.01
#